data_AF-A0A9K3LSW4-F1
#
_entry.id   AF-A0A9K3LSW4-F1
#
_cell.length_a   1.000
_cell.length_b   1.000
_cell.length_c   1.000
_cell.angle_alpha   90.00
_cell.angle_beta   90.00
_cell.angle_gamma   90.00
#
_symmetry.space_group_name_H-M   'P 1'
#
loop_
_entity.id
_entity.type
_entity.pdbx_description
1 polymer ?
#
loop_
_entity_poly.entity_id
_entity_poly.type
_entity_poly.pdbx_seq_one_letter_code
_entity_poly.pdbx_strand_id
1 'polypeptide(L)'
;MIQLVWAVALLWQSLETSTTTVEGFSALSFGRSSIAPQSASVRRDSPFFSATSLFMARQANSRAPPVMEQRPPMNNEITASELRVVAPNKLGKDEPLGIMSRAEALAKAQEMGGLDLILVNANSDPPVCKIVDYSKYRYMLEKKAKEVKKNSKATEIKEVKMSYKIDVHDYEVRKKNAIKFLKQGNRVKCSVMFRGREVQHDKLGFELLDKLASEMEAVCVREGRPKREGRVLAMIVSPRPEVLKAVNENRRAIEKAKKKKKSEEKEQRAAAAAAASTTAGVGSFGVNGSLGAMSDDDSDDSGSDELLDIEADIESSLDDLFGSDDLTDDLFS
;
A
#
# COMPACT_ATOMS: atom_id res chain seq x y z
N MET A 1 -0.59 -9.86 -44.28
CA MET A 1 -1.07 -10.50 -43.03
C MET A 1 -1.35 -9.52 -41.89
N ILE A 2 -0.59 -8.44 -41.70
CA ILE A 2 -0.81 -7.49 -40.58
C ILE A 2 -2.01 -6.54 -40.82
N GLN A 3 -2.37 -6.24 -42.07
CA GLN A 3 -3.57 -5.43 -42.39
C GLN A 3 -4.90 -6.17 -42.25
N LEU A 4 -4.91 -7.51 -42.29
CA LEU A 4 -6.12 -8.31 -42.10
C LEU A 4 -6.51 -8.42 -40.62
N VAL A 5 -5.53 -8.36 -39.71
CA VAL A 5 -5.78 -8.44 -38.26
C VAL A 5 -6.42 -7.15 -37.73
N TRP A 6 -6.06 -6.00 -38.29
CA TRP A 6 -6.66 -4.70 -37.93
C TRP A 6 -8.10 -4.53 -38.44
N ALA A 7 -8.42 -5.09 -39.62
CA ALA A 7 -9.77 -5.04 -40.16
C ALA A 7 -10.78 -5.89 -39.36
N VAL A 8 -10.35 -7.03 -38.82
CA VAL A 8 -11.20 -7.91 -37.99
C VAL A 8 -11.46 -7.30 -36.61
N ALA A 9 -10.51 -6.55 -36.05
CA ALA A 9 -10.70 -5.85 -34.77
C ALA A 9 -11.68 -4.67 -34.87
N LEU A 10 -11.71 -3.95 -35.99
CA LEU A 10 -12.66 -2.86 -36.24
C LEU A 10 -14.09 -3.35 -36.55
N LEU A 11 -14.24 -4.59 -37.01
CA LEU A 11 -15.54 -5.23 -37.25
C LEU A 11 -16.18 -5.84 -36.00
N TRP A 12 -15.43 -5.96 -34.90
CA TRP A 12 -15.94 -6.52 -33.64
C TRP A 12 -16.47 -5.44 -32.65
N GLN A 13 -16.41 -4.17 -33.02
CA GLN A 13 -16.88 -3.06 -32.18
C GLN A 13 -18.18 -2.40 -32.68
N SER A 14 -18.87 -3.04 -33.63
CA SER A 14 -20.09 -2.51 -34.28
C SER A 14 -21.32 -3.43 -34.19
N LEU A 15 -21.31 -4.48 -33.35
CA LEU A 15 -22.49 -5.31 -33.09
C LEU A 15 -22.72 -5.46 -31.58
N GLU A 16 -23.26 -4.43 -30.93
CA GLU A 16 -23.99 -4.60 -29.66
C GLU A 16 -24.81 -3.35 -29.33
N THR A 17 -25.71 -3.00 -30.25
CA THR A 17 -26.89 -2.19 -29.92
C THR A 17 -28.06 -2.74 -30.69
N SER A 18 -28.99 -3.41 -30.00
CA SER A 18 -30.43 -3.37 -30.28
C SER A 18 -31.25 -4.25 -29.31
N THR A 19 -32.04 -3.58 -28.48
CA THR A 19 -33.48 -3.82 -28.23
C THR A 19 -33.95 -5.20 -27.76
N THR A 20 -34.46 -5.25 -26.53
CA THR A 20 -35.70 -6.00 -26.24
C THR A 20 -36.63 -5.16 -25.35
N THR A 21 -37.66 -4.64 -26.00
CA THR A 21 -38.89 -4.11 -25.41
C THR A 21 -39.87 -5.29 -25.31
N VAL A 22 -40.51 -5.52 -24.16
CA VAL A 22 -41.79 -6.24 -24.11
C VAL A 22 -42.68 -5.57 -23.08
N GLU A 23 -43.78 -5.02 -23.57
CA GLU A 23 -44.90 -4.48 -22.81
C GLU A 23 -45.83 -5.59 -22.31
N GLY A 24 -46.56 -5.28 -21.24
CA GLY A 24 -47.92 -5.79 -21.03
C GLY A 24 -48.12 -6.56 -19.73
N PHE A 25 -48.83 -5.96 -18.76
CA PHE A 25 -50.21 -6.37 -18.50
C PHE A 25 -50.90 -5.48 -17.45
N SER A 26 -52.08 -5.01 -17.84
CA SER A 26 -53.31 -4.84 -17.04
C SER A 26 -53.36 -3.80 -15.92
N ALA A 27 -53.97 -2.67 -16.28
CA ALA A 27 -54.77 -1.83 -15.39
C ALA A 27 -55.89 -2.64 -14.71
N LEU A 28 -56.13 -2.38 -13.42
CA LEU A 28 -57.43 -2.57 -12.78
C LEU A 28 -57.64 -1.42 -11.79
N SER A 29 -58.56 -0.55 -12.18
CA SER A 29 -59.12 0.56 -11.44
C SER A 29 -60.14 0.08 -10.41
N PHE A 30 -59.93 0.36 -9.13
CA PHE A 30 -60.93 0.55 -8.07
C PHE A 30 -60.13 1.21 -6.94
N GLY A 31 -60.52 2.28 -6.25
CA GLY A 31 -61.78 2.95 -6.06
C GLY A 31 -61.48 4.04 -5.04
N ARG A 32 -61.97 5.24 -5.28
CA ARG A 32 -61.78 6.42 -4.43
C ARG A 32 -62.67 6.27 -3.20
N SER A 33 -62.12 6.31 -1.99
CA SER A 33 -62.88 6.66 -0.81
C SER A 33 -62.03 7.40 0.22
N SER A 34 -62.49 8.61 0.51
CA SER A 34 -62.09 9.53 1.57
C SER A 34 -62.24 8.91 2.97
N ILE A 35 -61.26 9.10 3.85
CA ILE A 35 -61.47 9.27 5.29
C ILE A 35 -60.46 10.30 5.81
N ALA A 36 -60.97 11.25 6.60
CA ALA A 36 -60.30 12.38 7.22
C ALA A 36 -59.28 11.99 8.33
N PRO A 37 -58.38 12.91 8.74
CA PRO A 37 -57.48 12.66 9.88
C PRO A 37 -58.24 12.87 11.19
N GLN A 38 -58.22 11.88 12.08
CA GLN A 38 -58.56 12.10 13.48
C GLN A 38 -57.34 11.88 14.36
N SER A 39 -57.05 12.94 15.11
CA SER A 39 -56.20 12.99 16.28
C SER A 39 -56.56 11.90 17.29
N ALA A 40 -55.57 11.15 17.76
CA ALA A 40 -55.68 10.39 19.00
C ALA A 40 -54.33 10.40 19.71
N SER A 41 -54.28 11.20 20.77
CA SER A 41 -53.27 11.17 21.82
C SER A 41 -53.26 9.79 22.47
N VAL A 42 -52.16 9.05 22.35
CA VAL A 42 -51.87 7.91 23.22
C VAL A 42 -50.47 8.11 23.78
N ARG A 43 -50.42 8.62 25.01
CA ARG A 43 -49.26 8.47 25.89
C ARG A 43 -49.14 6.98 26.19
N ARG A 44 -47.99 6.39 25.87
CA ARG A 44 -47.53 5.15 26.49
C ARG A 44 -46.11 5.41 26.98
N ASP A 45 -46.00 5.50 28.30
CA ASP A 45 -44.75 5.49 29.02
C ASP A 45 -44.01 4.18 28.70
N SER A 46 -42.82 4.30 28.12
CA SER A 46 -41.82 3.24 28.04
C SER A 46 -40.51 3.80 28.62
N PRO A 47 -39.76 3.01 29.40
CA PRO A 47 -38.62 3.50 30.16
C PRO A 47 -37.57 4.10 29.23
N PHE A 48 -37.10 5.29 29.59
CA PHE A 48 -35.96 6.00 29.02
C PHE A 48 -34.69 5.13 29.10
N PHE A 49 -34.52 4.18 28.18
CA PHE A 49 -33.19 3.88 27.70
C PHE A 49 -32.79 5.06 26.85
N SER A 50 -32.07 6.01 27.46
CA SER A 50 -31.50 7.15 26.75
C SER A 50 -30.84 6.63 25.47
N ALA A 51 -31.02 7.32 24.35
CA ALA A 51 -30.40 6.96 23.08
C ALA A 51 -28.87 6.77 23.23
N THR A 52 -28.27 7.38 24.25
CA THR A 52 -26.87 7.17 24.66
C THR A 52 -26.57 5.74 25.12
N SER A 53 -27.48 5.04 25.80
CA SER A 53 -27.27 3.66 26.29
C SER A 53 -27.27 2.63 25.14
N LEU A 54 -28.14 2.81 24.15
CA LEU A 54 -28.14 1.98 22.93
C LEU A 54 -26.96 2.31 22.01
N PHE A 55 -26.52 3.57 22.00
CA PHE A 55 -25.37 4.02 21.23
C PHE A 55 -24.04 3.57 21.85
N MET A 56 -23.96 3.45 23.19
CA MET A 56 -22.78 2.93 23.90
C MET A 56 -22.68 1.40 23.88
N ALA A 57 -23.81 0.67 23.87
CA ALA A 57 -23.80 -0.80 23.73
C ALA A 57 -23.38 -1.30 22.33
N ARG A 58 -23.37 -0.42 21.32
CA ARG A 58 -22.90 -0.72 19.96
C ARG A 58 -21.44 -0.37 19.73
N GLN A 59 -20.78 0.23 20.72
CA GLN A 59 -19.38 0.66 20.67
C GLN A 59 -18.45 -0.28 21.43
N ALA A 60 -18.91 -1.51 21.72
CA ALA A 60 -18.06 -2.60 22.16
C ALA A 60 -17.92 -3.60 21.00
N ASN A 61 -16.70 -3.69 20.48
CA ASN A 61 -16.21 -4.81 19.68
C ASN A 61 -16.64 -4.90 18.19
N SER A 62 -16.34 -3.87 17.40
CA SER A 62 -15.97 -4.08 15.98
C SER A 62 -14.48 -4.47 15.85
N ARG A 63 -13.98 -5.29 16.78
CA ARG A 63 -12.77 -6.07 16.53
C ARG A 63 -13.22 -7.20 15.62
N ALA A 64 -12.97 -7.06 14.33
CA ALA A 64 -13.10 -8.19 13.42
C ALA A 64 -12.40 -9.40 14.08
N PRO A 65 -13.01 -10.60 14.09
CA PRO A 65 -12.34 -11.78 14.62
C PRO A 65 -10.95 -11.86 13.96
N PRO A 66 -9.90 -12.23 14.71
CA PRO A 66 -8.57 -12.35 14.12
C PRO A 66 -8.69 -13.24 12.89
N VAL A 67 -8.28 -12.72 11.73
CA VAL A 67 -8.30 -13.47 10.48
C VAL A 67 -7.40 -14.68 10.71
N MET A 68 -8.00 -15.86 10.89
CA MET A 68 -7.26 -17.10 11.06
C MET A 68 -6.43 -17.28 9.79
N GLU A 69 -5.12 -17.21 9.94
CA GLU A 69 -4.19 -17.35 8.82
C GLU A 69 -4.36 -18.76 8.25
N GLN A 70 -5.02 -18.88 7.10
CA GLN A 70 -5.34 -20.16 6.49
C GLN A 70 -4.04 -20.81 6.03
N ARG A 71 -3.54 -21.74 6.85
CA ARG A 71 -2.41 -22.59 6.45
C ARG A 71 -2.81 -23.43 5.24
N PRO A 72 -1.91 -23.62 4.27
CA PRO A 72 -2.15 -24.58 3.20
C PRO A 72 -2.34 -25.99 3.80
N PRO A 73 -3.26 -26.81 3.25
CA PRO A 73 -3.46 -28.17 3.72
C PRO A 73 -2.21 -29.01 3.48
N MET A 74 -1.89 -29.87 4.45
CA MET A 74 -0.65 -30.65 4.46
C MET A 74 -0.87 -32.13 4.74
N ASN A 75 0.04 -32.96 4.23
CA ASN A 75 0.13 -34.40 4.49
C ASN A 75 -1.23 -35.11 4.33
N ASN A 76 -1.86 -35.44 5.46
CA ASN A 76 -3.10 -36.20 5.50
C ASN A 76 -4.36 -35.40 5.15
N GLU A 77 -4.27 -34.08 5.18
CA GLU A 77 -5.37 -33.16 4.86
C GLU A 77 -5.61 -33.06 3.34
N ILE A 78 -4.64 -33.50 2.53
CA ILE A 78 -4.73 -33.47 1.07
C ILE A 78 -5.61 -34.63 0.60
N THR A 79 -6.80 -34.35 0.07
CA THR A 79 -7.79 -35.38 -0.31
C THR A 79 -7.60 -35.96 -1.71
N ALA A 80 -6.87 -35.26 -2.60
CA ALA A 80 -6.69 -35.67 -3.98
C ALA A 80 -5.84 -36.96 -4.12
N SER A 81 -6.22 -37.82 -5.08
CA SER A 81 -5.58 -39.11 -5.32
C SER A 81 -4.30 -39.01 -6.16
N GLU A 82 -4.32 -38.16 -7.18
CA GLU A 82 -3.19 -37.88 -8.06
C GLU A 82 -2.67 -36.47 -7.82
N LEU A 83 -1.36 -36.35 -7.64
CA LEU A 83 -0.69 -35.10 -7.29
C LEU A 83 0.46 -34.85 -8.25
N ARG A 84 0.64 -33.60 -8.67
CA ARG A 84 1.89 -33.14 -9.31
C ARG A 84 2.86 -32.71 -8.22
N VAL A 85 3.94 -33.46 -8.05
CA VAL A 85 4.85 -33.28 -6.91
C VAL A 85 6.14 -32.60 -7.33
N VAL A 86 6.54 -31.61 -6.53
CA VAL A 86 7.83 -30.93 -6.62
C VAL A 86 8.64 -31.21 -5.37
N ALA A 87 9.88 -31.67 -5.52
CA ALA A 87 10.78 -31.97 -4.41
C ALA A 87 12.00 -31.04 -4.39
N PRO A 88 12.58 -30.80 -3.20
CA PRO A 88 13.79 -30.03 -3.08
C PRO A 88 15.00 -30.95 -3.31
N ASN A 89 15.84 -30.62 -4.29
CA ASN A 89 17.11 -31.33 -4.48
C ASN A 89 18.13 -30.95 -3.42
N LYS A 90 19.17 -31.79 -3.27
CA LYS A 90 20.34 -31.52 -2.40
C LYS A 90 21.05 -30.19 -2.72
N LEU A 91 20.88 -29.67 -3.94
CA LEU A 91 21.38 -28.37 -4.40
C LEU A 91 20.45 -27.19 -4.06
N GLY A 92 19.34 -27.42 -3.34
CA GLY A 92 18.39 -26.40 -2.92
C GLY A 92 17.47 -25.87 -4.02
N LYS A 93 17.42 -26.52 -5.19
CA LYS A 93 16.50 -26.20 -6.29
C LYS A 93 15.29 -27.13 -6.27
N ASP A 94 14.13 -26.58 -6.59
CA ASP A 94 12.89 -27.31 -6.74
C ASP A 94 12.91 -28.11 -8.06
N GLU A 95 12.88 -29.44 -7.98
CA GLU A 95 12.79 -30.34 -9.13
C GLU A 95 11.38 -30.96 -9.23
N PRO A 96 10.73 -30.93 -10.40
CA PRO A 96 9.47 -31.62 -10.60
C PRO A 96 9.70 -33.13 -10.67
N LEU A 97 9.13 -33.89 -9.73
CA LEU A 97 9.16 -35.36 -9.74
C LEU A 97 8.09 -35.97 -10.66
N GLY A 98 7.21 -35.14 -11.23
CA GLY A 98 6.12 -35.55 -12.11
C GLY A 98 4.79 -35.75 -11.38
N ILE A 99 3.89 -36.49 -12.03
CA ILE A 99 2.58 -36.85 -11.50
C ILE A 99 2.73 -38.19 -10.79
N MET A 100 2.25 -38.30 -9.55
CA MET A 100 2.31 -39.52 -8.75
C MET A 100 1.10 -39.63 -7.84
N SER A 101 0.89 -40.82 -7.27
CA SER A 101 -0.15 -41.04 -6.29
C SER A 101 0.15 -40.31 -4.97
N ARG A 102 -0.89 -39.98 -4.22
CA ARG A 102 -0.74 -39.40 -2.86
C ARG A 102 0.13 -40.26 -1.94
N ALA A 103 -0.03 -41.58 -2.01
CA ALA A 103 0.73 -42.51 -1.17
C ALA A 103 2.22 -42.48 -1.51
N GLU A 104 2.57 -42.48 -2.80
CA GLU A 104 3.95 -42.35 -3.25
C GLU A 104 4.57 -40.99 -2.88
N ALA A 105 3.79 -39.91 -2.97
CA ALA A 105 4.23 -38.58 -2.59
C ALA A 105 4.59 -38.50 -1.09
N LEU A 106 3.77 -39.11 -0.23
CA LEU A 106 4.04 -39.20 1.21
C LEU A 106 5.24 -40.09 1.53
N ALA A 107 5.37 -41.23 0.85
CA ALA A 107 6.53 -42.11 1.01
C ALA A 107 7.84 -41.38 0.66
N LYS A 108 7.88 -40.67 -0.47
CA LYS A 108 9.04 -39.86 -0.87
C LYS A 108 9.36 -38.76 0.13
N ALA A 109 8.33 -38.11 0.70
CA ALA A 109 8.53 -37.09 1.72
C ALA A 109 9.18 -37.66 2.99
N GLN A 110 8.80 -38.89 3.39
CA GLN A 110 9.41 -39.61 4.50
C GLN A 110 10.86 -40.04 4.19
N GLU A 111 11.11 -40.62 3.00
CA GLU A 111 12.44 -41.06 2.55
C GLU A 111 13.47 -39.92 2.51
N MET A 112 13.04 -38.71 2.16
CA MET A 112 13.91 -37.53 2.07
C MET A 112 14.27 -36.90 3.42
N GLY A 113 13.84 -37.49 4.53
CA GLY A 113 14.17 -37.03 5.88
C GLY A 113 12.97 -36.54 6.70
N GLY A 114 11.77 -37.10 6.46
CA GLY A 114 10.57 -36.74 7.22
C GLY A 114 10.06 -35.32 6.94
N LEU A 115 10.10 -34.91 5.66
CA LEU A 115 9.58 -33.62 5.22
C LEU A 115 8.05 -33.65 5.07
N ASP A 116 7.42 -32.48 5.04
CA ASP A 116 5.99 -32.35 4.83
C ASP A 116 5.63 -32.21 3.35
N LEU A 117 4.49 -32.79 2.97
CA LEU A 117 3.84 -32.58 1.68
C LEU A 117 2.81 -31.45 1.82
N ILE A 118 3.07 -30.30 1.21
CA ILE A 118 2.19 -29.12 1.27
C ILE A 118 1.48 -28.94 -0.07
N LEU A 119 0.17 -28.65 -0.04
CA LEU A 119 -0.57 -28.23 -1.21
C LEU A 119 -0.27 -26.75 -1.53
N VAL A 120 0.41 -26.47 -2.64
CA VAL A 120 0.75 -25.09 -3.04
C VAL A 120 -0.33 -24.49 -3.94
N ASN A 121 -0.87 -25.28 -4.86
CA ASN A 121 -1.93 -24.85 -5.76
C ASN A 121 -2.99 -25.93 -5.91
N ALA A 122 -4.20 -25.63 -5.42
CA ALA A 122 -5.37 -26.50 -5.50
C ALA A 122 -6.13 -26.38 -6.84
N ASN A 123 -5.93 -25.29 -7.59
CA ASN A 123 -6.73 -24.96 -8.78
C ASN A 123 -6.24 -25.64 -10.06
N SER A 124 -5.24 -26.51 -9.97
CA SER A 124 -4.66 -27.21 -11.13
C SER A 124 -5.11 -28.66 -11.14
N ASP A 125 -5.36 -29.21 -12.34
CA ASP A 125 -5.65 -30.64 -12.54
C ASP A 125 -4.44 -31.33 -13.20
N PRO A 126 -3.68 -32.20 -12.51
CA PRO A 126 -3.76 -32.56 -11.08
C PRO A 126 -3.14 -31.50 -10.14
N PRO A 127 -3.58 -31.45 -8.86
CA PRO A 127 -3.15 -30.44 -7.89
C PRO A 127 -1.64 -30.46 -7.62
N VAL A 128 -1.06 -29.28 -7.39
CA VAL A 128 0.39 -29.13 -7.24
C VAL A 128 0.78 -29.17 -5.77
N CYS A 129 1.52 -30.20 -5.40
CA CYS A 129 2.07 -30.40 -4.08
C CYS A 129 3.59 -30.20 -4.08
N LYS A 130 4.11 -29.68 -2.98
CA LYS A 130 5.54 -29.47 -2.78
C LYS A 130 5.99 -30.19 -1.51
N ILE A 131 7.06 -30.97 -1.59
CA ILE A 131 7.72 -31.59 -0.45
C ILE A 131 8.69 -30.57 0.13
N VAL A 132 8.53 -30.19 1.40
CA VAL A 132 9.36 -29.18 2.06
C VAL A 132 9.05 -29.15 3.56
N ASP A 133 10.04 -28.76 4.39
CA ASP A 133 9.79 -28.41 5.80
C ASP A 133 8.87 -27.19 5.91
N TYR A 134 7.68 -27.39 6.46
CA TYR A 134 6.65 -26.37 6.59
C TYR A 134 7.11 -25.13 7.37
N SER A 135 7.86 -25.33 8.46
CA SER A 135 8.30 -24.24 9.34
C SER A 135 9.24 -23.31 8.61
N LYS A 136 10.23 -23.88 7.90
CA LYS A 136 11.17 -23.13 7.08
C LYS A 136 10.49 -22.46 5.89
N TYR A 137 9.54 -23.14 5.26
CA TYR A 137 8.77 -22.59 4.14
C TYR A 137 7.93 -21.38 4.56
N ARG A 138 7.23 -21.46 5.69
CA ARG A 138 6.48 -20.34 6.28
C ARG A 138 7.37 -19.13 6.55
N TYR A 139 8.49 -19.33 7.22
CA TYR A 139 9.44 -18.25 7.48
C TYR A 139 9.93 -17.58 6.18
N MET A 140 10.26 -18.38 5.15
CA MET A 140 10.68 -17.83 3.86
C MET A 140 9.56 -17.09 3.14
N LEU A 141 8.32 -17.59 3.18
CA LEU A 141 7.16 -16.91 2.61
C LEU A 141 6.90 -15.59 3.32
N GLU A 142 6.92 -15.57 4.65
CA GLU A 142 6.73 -14.35 5.43
C GLU A 142 7.84 -13.34 5.19
N LYS A 143 9.10 -13.80 5.14
CA LYS A 143 10.24 -12.94 4.85
C LYS A 143 10.12 -12.33 3.46
N LYS A 144 9.78 -13.13 2.44
CA LYS A 144 9.50 -12.64 1.08
C LYS A 144 8.32 -11.68 1.06
N ALA A 145 7.24 -11.98 1.76
CA ALA A 145 6.07 -11.11 1.85
C ALA A 145 6.42 -9.77 2.52
N LYS A 146 7.23 -9.78 3.59
CA LYS A 146 7.75 -8.58 4.25
C LYS A 146 8.68 -7.79 3.32
N GLU A 147 9.56 -8.45 2.58
CA GLU A 147 10.43 -7.82 1.58
C GLU A 147 9.63 -7.17 0.45
N VAL A 148 8.64 -7.89 -0.11
CA VAL A 148 7.73 -7.35 -1.13
C VAL A 148 6.98 -6.13 -0.60
N LYS A 149 6.39 -6.22 0.60
CA LYS A 149 5.68 -5.10 1.23
C LYS A 149 6.58 -3.88 1.47
N LYS A 150 7.83 -4.08 1.90
CA LYS A 150 8.82 -2.99 2.07
C LYS A 150 9.21 -2.34 0.75
N ASN A 151 9.34 -3.14 -0.31
CA ASN A 151 9.70 -2.67 -1.65
C ASN A 151 8.52 -1.94 -2.32
N SER A 152 7.30 -2.43 -2.13
CA SER A 152 6.07 -1.80 -2.63
C SER A 152 5.58 -0.74 -1.66
N LYS A 153 6.17 0.45 -1.65
CA LYS A 153 5.52 1.59 -0.96
C LYS A 153 4.31 2.02 -1.77
N ALA A 154 3.19 2.24 -1.07
CA ALA A 154 1.99 2.80 -1.65
C ALA A 154 2.26 4.24 -2.11
N THR A 155 1.86 4.58 -3.33
CA THR A 155 1.88 5.95 -3.80
C THR A 155 0.76 6.71 -3.11
N GLU A 156 1.13 7.65 -2.24
CA GLU A 156 0.17 8.49 -1.53
C GLU A 156 -0.33 9.63 -2.43
N ILE A 157 -1.57 10.04 -2.19
CA ILE A 157 -2.16 11.20 -2.85
C ILE A 157 -2.00 12.39 -1.92
N LYS A 158 -1.11 13.32 -2.26
CA LYS A 158 -0.92 14.58 -1.55
C LYS A 158 -1.85 15.64 -2.13
N GLU A 159 -2.43 16.49 -1.29
CA GLU A 159 -3.34 17.54 -1.73
C GLU A 159 -2.67 18.92 -1.69
N VAL A 160 -2.79 19.68 -2.78
CA VAL A 160 -2.38 21.09 -2.85
C VAL A 160 -3.61 21.94 -3.06
N LYS A 161 -4.00 22.68 -2.01
CA LYS A 161 -5.16 23.56 -1.99
C LYS A 161 -4.77 24.97 -2.44
N MET A 162 -5.60 25.57 -3.29
CA MET A 162 -5.46 26.93 -3.80
C MET A 162 -6.79 27.67 -3.69
N SER A 163 -6.74 28.99 -3.57
CA SER A 163 -7.93 29.84 -3.66
C SER A 163 -8.13 30.32 -5.09
N TYR A 164 -9.37 30.63 -5.48
CA TYR A 164 -9.66 31.14 -6.83
C TYR A 164 -8.99 32.50 -7.13
N LYS A 165 -8.85 33.37 -6.12
CA LYS A 165 -8.10 34.63 -6.15
C LYS A 165 -6.75 34.43 -5.46
N ILE A 166 -5.87 33.68 -6.11
CA ILE A 166 -4.50 33.50 -5.62
C ILE A 166 -3.63 34.67 -6.09
N ASP A 167 -2.71 35.11 -5.23
CA ASP A 167 -1.65 36.04 -5.61
C ASP A 167 -0.56 35.31 -6.42
N VAL A 168 0.23 36.06 -7.20
CA VAL A 168 1.31 35.47 -8.02
C VAL A 168 2.34 34.76 -7.14
N HIS A 169 2.72 35.35 -6.00
CA HIS A 169 3.71 34.75 -5.12
C HIS A 169 3.20 33.45 -4.46
N ASP A 170 1.96 33.45 -3.95
CA ASP A 170 1.36 32.23 -3.36
C ASP A 170 1.19 31.14 -4.43
N TYR A 171 0.84 31.49 -5.67
CA TYR A 171 0.75 30.54 -6.77
C TYR A 171 2.08 29.82 -7.02
N GLU A 172 3.20 30.55 -7.04
CA GLU A 172 4.52 29.97 -7.23
C GLU A 172 4.90 29.01 -6.09
N VAL A 173 4.59 29.36 -4.84
CA VAL A 173 4.82 28.48 -3.68
C VAL A 173 4.01 27.19 -3.82
N ARG A 174 2.73 27.28 -4.21
CA ARG A 174 1.86 26.11 -4.42
C ARG A 174 2.36 25.23 -5.56
N LYS A 175 2.82 25.84 -6.66
CA LYS A 175 3.46 25.13 -7.78
C LYS A 175 4.75 24.42 -7.35
N LYS A 176 5.65 25.09 -6.62
CA LYS A 176 6.88 24.48 -6.08
C LYS A 176 6.55 23.28 -5.19
N ASN A 177 5.56 23.39 -4.32
CA ASN A 177 5.10 22.29 -3.47
C ASN A 177 4.55 21.11 -4.27
N ALA A 178 3.73 21.38 -5.29
CA ALA A 178 3.22 20.35 -6.19
C ALA A 178 4.37 19.63 -6.92
N ILE A 179 5.38 20.37 -7.41
CA ILE A 179 6.58 19.79 -8.03
C ILE A 179 7.39 18.97 -7.01
N LYS A 180 7.57 19.46 -5.77
CA LYS A 180 8.26 18.72 -4.68
C LYS A 180 7.58 17.37 -4.43
N PHE A 181 6.25 17.32 -4.39
CA PHE A 181 5.49 16.08 -4.20
C PHE A 181 5.59 15.12 -5.39
N LEU A 182 5.57 15.62 -6.62
CA LEU A 182 5.77 14.80 -7.81
C LEU A 182 7.20 14.24 -7.90
N LYS A 183 8.21 15.05 -7.54
CA LYS A 183 9.61 14.62 -7.43
C LYS A 183 9.83 13.61 -6.30
N GLN A 184 8.92 13.49 -5.34
CA GLN A 184 8.93 12.41 -4.34
C GLN A 184 8.22 11.13 -4.85
N GLY A 185 7.64 11.16 -6.05
CA GLY A 185 6.90 10.04 -6.64
C GLY A 185 5.45 9.92 -6.15
N ASN A 186 4.91 10.95 -5.50
CA ASN A 186 3.52 10.97 -5.03
C ASN A 186 2.58 11.48 -6.12
N ARG A 187 1.31 11.08 -6.04
CA ARG A 187 0.24 11.68 -6.85
C ARG A 187 -0.22 12.95 -6.17
N VAL A 188 -0.57 13.97 -6.95
CA VAL A 188 -0.98 15.26 -6.41
C VAL A 188 -2.41 15.58 -6.83
N LYS A 189 -3.29 15.80 -5.85
CA LYS A 189 -4.62 16.38 -6.05
C LYS A 189 -4.49 17.89 -5.91
N CYS A 190 -4.51 18.62 -7.03
CA CYS A 190 -4.59 20.07 -7.03
C CYS A 190 -6.06 20.48 -6.90
N SER A 191 -6.40 21.21 -5.84
CA SER A 191 -7.78 21.62 -5.55
C SER A 191 -7.90 23.14 -5.43
N VAL A 192 -8.89 23.71 -6.11
CA VAL A 192 -9.28 25.11 -6.00
C VAL A 192 -10.57 25.17 -5.19
N MET A 193 -10.56 25.90 -4.07
CA MET A 193 -11.74 26.09 -3.23
C MET A 193 -12.48 27.36 -3.61
N PHE A 194 -13.79 27.26 -3.79
CA PHE A 194 -14.69 28.41 -3.93
C PHE A 194 -15.38 28.71 -2.60
N ARG A 195 -15.48 29.99 -2.22
CA ARG A 195 -16.20 30.41 -1.01
C ARG A 195 -17.55 31.04 -1.38
N GLY A 196 -18.62 30.54 -0.76
CA GLY A 196 -19.96 31.15 -0.84
C GLY A 196 -20.49 31.30 -2.27
N ARG A 197 -20.61 32.56 -2.74
CA ARG A 197 -21.18 32.92 -4.05
C ARG A 197 -20.18 32.80 -5.21
N GLU A 198 -18.91 32.57 -4.91
CA GLU A 198 -17.82 32.48 -5.90
C GLU A 198 -17.90 31.24 -6.78
N VAL A 199 -18.75 30.29 -6.41
CA VAL A 199 -19.07 29.06 -7.14
C VAL A 199 -19.63 29.33 -8.55
N GLN A 200 -20.04 30.56 -8.86
CA GLN A 200 -20.43 30.95 -10.22
C GLN A 200 -19.22 31.18 -11.15
N HIS A 201 -18.03 31.39 -10.59
CA HIS A 201 -16.79 31.67 -11.32
C HIS A 201 -15.93 30.41 -11.52
N ASP A 202 -16.57 29.28 -11.80
CA ASP A 202 -15.87 28.01 -12.05
C ASP A 202 -14.84 28.14 -13.18
N LYS A 203 -15.15 28.94 -14.22
CA LYS A 203 -14.29 29.16 -15.39
C LYS A 203 -12.88 29.61 -15.00
N LEU A 204 -12.76 30.54 -14.05
CA LEU A 204 -11.47 31.03 -13.57
C LEU A 204 -10.68 29.94 -12.83
N GLY A 205 -11.38 29.06 -12.09
CA GLY A 205 -10.76 27.90 -11.46
C GLY A 205 -10.24 26.89 -12.48
N PHE A 206 -10.99 26.64 -13.55
CA PHE A 206 -10.54 25.78 -14.66
C PHE A 206 -9.30 26.34 -15.34
N GLU A 207 -9.31 27.63 -15.69
CA GLU A 207 -8.16 28.29 -16.30
C GLU A 207 -6.92 28.23 -15.41
N LEU A 208 -7.08 28.40 -14.09
CA LEU A 208 -5.97 28.31 -13.13
C LEU A 208 -5.37 26.90 -13.09
N LEU A 209 -6.20 25.87 -13.05
CA LEU A 209 -5.73 24.48 -13.06
C LEU A 209 -5.08 24.09 -14.40
N ASP A 210 -5.61 24.58 -15.52
CA ASP A 210 -5.03 24.35 -16.84
C ASP A 210 -3.69 25.09 -17.01
N LYS A 211 -3.55 26.30 -16.48
CA LYS A 211 -2.27 27.03 -16.41
C LYS A 211 -1.23 26.25 -15.60
N LEU A 212 -1.60 25.80 -14.40
CA LEU A 212 -0.73 25.00 -13.54
C LEU A 212 -0.29 23.70 -14.24
N ALA A 213 -1.21 23.01 -14.91
CA ALA A 213 -0.88 21.79 -15.66
C ALA A 213 0.10 22.05 -16.80
N SER A 214 -0.08 23.15 -17.54
CA SER A 214 0.77 23.50 -18.68
C SER A 214 2.19 23.82 -18.22
N GLU A 215 2.33 24.59 -17.14
CA GLU A 215 3.64 24.92 -16.57
C GLU A 215 4.36 23.71 -15.96
N MET A 216 3.61 22.69 -15.51
CA MET A 216 4.15 21.48 -14.88
C MET A 216 4.27 20.29 -15.85
N GLU A 217 3.96 20.49 -17.13
CA GLU A 217 3.92 19.41 -18.13
C GLU A 217 5.23 18.63 -18.24
N ALA A 218 6.38 19.28 -17.98
CA ALA A 218 7.70 18.65 -18.00
C ALA A 218 7.88 17.51 -16.98
N VAL A 219 7.22 17.60 -15.81
CA VAL A 219 7.42 16.64 -14.69
C VAL A 219 6.19 15.73 -14.53
N CYS A 220 5.05 16.14 -15.07
CA CYS A 220 3.76 15.57 -14.70
C CYS A 220 2.94 15.10 -15.92
N VAL A 221 1.97 14.22 -15.65
CA VAL A 221 0.97 13.73 -16.60
C VAL A 221 -0.40 13.92 -15.95
N ARG A 222 -1.31 14.61 -16.65
CA ARG A 222 -2.70 14.74 -16.22
C ARG A 222 -3.42 13.40 -16.35
N GLU A 223 -4.03 12.92 -15.28
CA GLU A 223 -4.84 11.69 -15.33
C GLU A 223 -6.23 11.93 -15.92
N GLY A 224 -6.75 13.15 -15.75
CA GLY A 224 -8.07 13.53 -16.22
C GLY A 224 -8.23 15.03 -16.27
N ARG A 225 -9.33 15.46 -16.90
CA ARG A 225 -9.74 16.87 -16.89
C ARG A 225 -10.14 17.29 -15.47
N PRO A 226 -9.99 18.58 -15.11
CA PRO A 226 -10.48 19.07 -13.83
C PRO A 226 -11.97 18.77 -13.66
N LYS A 227 -12.37 18.31 -12.48
CA LYS A 227 -13.76 17.96 -12.14
C LYS A 227 -14.21 18.77 -10.94
N ARG A 228 -15.47 19.18 -10.97
CA ARG A 228 -16.09 19.90 -9.86
C ARG A 228 -16.66 18.91 -8.84
N GLU A 229 -16.08 18.92 -7.65
CA GLU A 229 -16.50 18.17 -6.46
C GLU A 229 -17.18 19.14 -5.48
N GLY A 230 -18.45 19.47 -5.75
CA GLY A 230 -19.23 20.38 -4.91
C GLY A 230 -18.77 21.84 -4.97
N ARG A 231 -18.11 22.29 -3.89
CA ARG A 231 -17.51 23.65 -3.76
C ARG A 231 -16.02 23.68 -4.07
N VAL A 232 -15.47 22.55 -4.52
CA VAL A 232 -14.06 22.40 -4.86
C VAL A 232 -13.96 21.99 -6.32
N LEU A 233 -13.04 22.60 -7.05
CA LEU A 233 -12.62 22.12 -8.36
C LEU A 233 -11.29 21.39 -8.19
N ALA A 234 -11.22 20.12 -8.58
CA ALA A 234 -10.04 19.30 -8.36
C ALA A 234 -9.54 18.65 -9.65
N MET A 235 -8.23 18.50 -9.74
CA MET A 235 -7.52 17.76 -10.78
C MET A 235 -6.47 16.88 -10.12
N ILE A 236 -6.35 15.64 -10.58
CA ILE A 236 -5.29 14.72 -10.14
C ILE A 236 -4.21 14.66 -11.21
N VAL A 237 -2.98 14.81 -10.75
CA VAL A 237 -1.77 14.79 -11.56
C VAL A 237 -0.86 13.69 -11.06
N SER A 238 -0.36 12.90 -11.99
CA SER A 238 0.63 11.85 -11.73
C SER A 238 2.02 12.29 -12.17
N PRO A 239 3.09 11.84 -11.50
CA PRO A 239 4.45 12.06 -11.98
C PRO A 239 4.68 11.29 -13.29
N ARG A 240 5.52 11.85 -14.17
CA ARG A 240 5.95 11.13 -15.38
C ARG A 240 6.68 9.83 -15.03
N PRO A 241 6.61 8.81 -15.90
CA PRO A 241 7.27 7.53 -15.66
C PRO A 241 8.80 7.65 -15.53
N GLU A 242 9.41 8.64 -16.20
CA GLU A 242 10.84 8.94 -16.09
C GLU A 242 11.22 9.45 -14.70
N VAL A 243 10.44 10.41 -14.17
CA VAL A 243 10.61 10.94 -12.81
C VAL A 243 10.43 9.83 -11.78
N LEU A 244 9.42 8.98 -11.94
CA LEU A 244 9.20 7.83 -11.06
C LEU A 244 10.38 6.85 -11.03
N LYS A 245 11.03 6.60 -12.18
CA LYS A 245 12.23 5.73 -12.23
C LYS A 245 13.38 6.35 -11.45
N ALA A 246 13.68 7.63 -11.69
CA ALA A 246 14.76 8.34 -11.00
C ALA A 246 14.55 8.36 -9.47
N VAL A 247 13.31 8.57 -9.01
CA VAL A 247 12.96 8.53 -7.58
C VAL A 247 13.19 7.16 -6.97
N ASN A 248 12.78 6.10 -7.67
CA ASN A 248 12.99 4.73 -7.19
C ASN A 248 14.46 4.36 -7.13
N GLU A 249 15.28 4.83 -8.08
CA GLU A 249 16.74 4.64 -8.08
C GLU A 249 17.42 5.37 -6.93
N ASN A 250 17.13 6.66 -6.75
CA ASN A 250 17.64 7.47 -5.64
C ASN A 250 17.27 6.84 -4.29
N ARG A 251 16.03 6.38 -4.15
CA ARG A 251 15.57 5.72 -2.94
C ARG A 251 16.32 4.41 -2.68
N ARG A 252 16.51 3.57 -3.71
CA ARG A 252 17.32 2.33 -3.59
C ARG A 252 18.77 2.64 -3.21
N ALA A 253 19.34 3.72 -3.72
CA ALA A 253 20.69 4.17 -3.35
C ALA A 253 20.77 4.59 -1.88
N ILE A 254 19.80 5.37 -1.40
CA ILE A 254 19.69 5.78 0.01
C ILE A 254 19.52 4.57 0.92
N GLU A 255 18.64 3.62 0.58
CA GLU A 255 18.42 2.39 1.35
C GLU A 255 19.71 1.53 1.42
N LYS A 256 20.47 1.44 0.32
CA LYS A 256 21.78 0.77 0.30
C LYS A 256 22.81 1.47 1.18
N ALA A 257 22.88 2.80 1.13
CA ALA A 257 23.79 3.60 1.96
C ALA A 257 23.47 3.46 3.46
N LYS A 258 22.17 3.51 3.83
CA LYS A 258 21.72 3.26 5.21
C LYS A 258 22.09 1.86 5.68
N LYS A 259 21.92 0.84 4.84
CA LYS A 259 22.30 -0.54 5.18
C LYS A 259 23.82 -0.67 5.39
N LYS A 260 24.63 0.00 4.56
CA LYS A 260 26.10 0.02 4.69
C LYS A 260 26.56 0.71 5.97
N LYS A 261 26.01 1.89 6.29
CA LYS A 261 26.29 2.59 7.56
C LYS A 261 25.90 1.73 8.77
N LYS A 262 24.72 1.10 8.75
CA LYS A 262 24.27 0.21 9.85
C LYS A 262 25.16 -1.03 10.02
N SER A 263 25.72 -1.59 8.95
CA SER A 263 26.70 -2.69 9.07
C SER A 263 28.03 -2.22 9.62
N GLU A 264 28.52 -1.06 9.17
CA GLU A 264 29.78 -0.46 9.65
C GLU A 264 29.69 -0.10 11.15
N GLU A 265 28.59 0.50 11.59
CA GLU A 265 28.34 0.79 13.01
C GLU A 265 28.26 -0.49 13.86
N LYS A 266 27.65 -1.56 13.35
CA LYS A 266 27.58 -2.84 14.05
C LYS A 266 28.94 -3.50 14.17
N GLU A 267 29.76 -3.45 13.12
CA GLU A 267 31.14 -3.94 13.13
C GLU A 267 32.02 -3.13 14.11
N GLN A 268 31.88 -1.80 14.13
CA GLN A 268 32.59 -0.94 15.08
C GLN A 268 32.17 -1.19 16.53
N ARG A 269 30.86 -1.34 16.81
CA ARG A 269 30.36 -1.71 18.15
C ARG A 269 30.83 -3.11 18.58
N ALA A 270 30.85 -4.08 17.67
CA ALA A 270 31.36 -5.42 17.95
C ALA A 270 32.88 -5.40 18.24
N ALA A 271 33.66 -4.63 17.47
CA ALA A 271 35.09 -4.47 17.70
C ALA A 271 35.39 -3.74 19.03
N ALA A 272 34.62 -2.71 19.37
CA ALA A 272 34.74 -2.00 20.65
C ALA A 272 34.36 -2.90 21.85
N ALA A 273 33.30 -3.71 21.73
CA ALA A 273 32.92 -4.69 22.76
C ALA A 273 33.99 -5.79 22.93
N ALA A 274 34.58 -6.26 21.83
CA ALA A 274 35.69 -7.22 21.89
C ALA A 274 36.93 -6.61 22.56
N ALA A 275 37.29 -5.36 22.27
CA ALA A 275 38.41 -4.66 22.90
C ALA A 275 38.21 -4.43 24.41
N ALA A 276 36.98 -4.10 24.86
CA ALA A 276 36.67 -3.91 26.27
C ALA A 276 36.79 -5.22 27.08
N SER A 277 36.45 -6.37 26.48
CA SER A 277 36.59 -7.68 27.12
C SER A 277 38.04 -8.14 27.28
N THR A 278 38.96 -7.65 26.44
CA THR A 278 40.40 -8.01 26.51
C THR A 278 41.19 -7.18 27.54
N THR A 279 40.72 -5.98 27.89
CA THR A 279 41.35 -5.11 28.91
C THR A 279 40.95 -5.40 30.35
N ALA A 280 39.95 -6.25 30.60
CA ALA A 280 39.55 -6.67 31.95
C ALA A 280 40.31 -7.93 32.46
N GLY A 281 41.25 -8.45 31.67
CA GLY A 281 41.96 -9.71 31.93
C GLY A 281 43.31 -9.59 32.65
N VAL A 282 43.48 -8.65 33.60
CA VAL A 282 44.60 -8.66 34.57
C VAL A 282 44.10 -8.22 35.95
N GLY A 283 43.47 -9.14 36.69
CA GLY A 283 43.02 -8.93 38.07
C GLY A 283 42.42 -10.21 38.67
N SER A 284 43.19 -10.87 39.54
CA SER A 284 42.88 -12.16 40.18
C SER A 284 41.99 -12.02 41.43
N PHE A 285 40.97 -12.89 41.61
CA PHE A 285 40.67 -13.77 42.78
C PHE A 285 39.17 -14.16 42.91
N GLY A 286 38.89 -15.46 43.13
CA GLY A 286 37.90 -15.92 44.14
C GLY A 286 36.49 -16.45 43.75
N VAL A 287 36.37 -17.79 43.66
CA VAL A 287 35.35 -18.70 44.27
C VAL A 287 33.82 -18.52 44.06
N ASN A 288 33.24 -19.59 43.49
CA ASN A 288 31.89 -20.24 43.60
C ASN A 288 30.58 -19.43 43.61
N GLY A 289 29.66 -19.84 42.71
CA GLY A 289 28.22 -19.64 42.87
C GLY A 289 27.40 -20.21 41.69
N SER A 290 26.55 -21.19 41.96
CA SER A 290 25.52 -21.70 41.04
C SER A 290 24.46 -20.65 40.72
N LEU A 291 23.94 -20.63 39.49
CA LEU A 291 22.51 -20.69 39.14
C LEU A 291 22.34 -20.25 37.67
N GLY A 292 21.41 -20.89 36.97
CA GLY A 292 21.05 -20.53 35.61
C GLY A 292 20.33 -19.19 35.50
N ALA A 293 20.50 -18.56 34.36
CA ALA A 293 19.52 -17.69 33.72
C ALA A 293 19.90 -17.61 32.23
N MET A 294 19.17 -18.35 31.41
CA MET A 294 19.18 -18.23 29.97
C MET A 294 18.33 -16.99 29.67
N SER A 295 18.96 -15.84 29.49
CA SER A 295 18.30 -14.60 29.08
C SER A 295 18.28 -14.55 27.56
N ASP A 296 17.13 -14.90 26.98
CA ASP A 296 16.74 -14.50 25.63
C ASP A 296 16.56 -12.97 25.65
N ASP A 297 17.57 -12.26 25.16
CA ASP A 297 17.55 -10.81 24.97
C ASP A 297 16.91 -10.53 23.60
N ASP A 298 15.60 -10.79 23.49
CA ASP A 298 14.76 -10.26 22.42
C ASP A 298 14.56 -8.77 22.69
N SER A 299 15.54 -7.98 22.23
CA SER A 299 15.40 -6.53 22.15
C SER A 299 14.40 -6.21 21.04
N ASP A 300 13.15 -5.98 21.47
CA ASP A 300 12.11 -5.34 20.69
C ASP A 300 12.63 -4.04 20.06
N ASP A 301 12.78 -4.05 18.74
CA ASP A 301 13.07 -2.90 17.88
C ASP A 301 11.81 -2.01 17.79
N SER A 302 11.45 -1.36 18.91
CA SER A 302 10.48 -0.25 18.93
C SER A 302 11.20 1.06 18.62
N GLY A 303 11.77 1.16 17.42
CA GLY A 303 12.28 2.42 16.87
C GLY A 303 11.14 3.24 16.25
N SER A 304 10.29 3.84 17.08
CA SER A 304 9.21 4.74 16.59
C SER A 304 9.53 6.24 16.68
N ASP A 305 10.67 6.66 17.24
CA ASP A 305 10.89 8.09 17.54
C ASP A 305 12.09 8.76 16.82
N GLU A 306 12.52 8.26 15.66
CA GLU A 306 13.59 8.87 14.83
C GLU A 306 13.11 9.40 13.46
N LEU A 307 11.80 9.69 13.32
CA LEU A 307 11.22 10.17 12.05
C LEU A 307 11.09 11.70 11.95
N LEU A 308 11.47 12.47 12.97
CA LEU A 308 11.35 13.93 12.96
C LEU A 308 12.63 14.67 12.56
N ASP A 309 13.80 14.02 12.64
CA ASP A 309 15.09 14.70 12.39
C ASP A 309 15.57 14.60 10.93
N ILE A 310 14.86 13.84 10.07
CA ILE A 310 15.29 13.58 8.67
C ILE A 310 14.67 14.59 7.68
N GLU A 311 13.61 15.33 8.06
CA GLU A 311 13.04 16.36 7.17
C GLU A 311 13.97 17.58 7.00
N ALA A 312 14.81 17.89 7.98
CA ALA A 312 15.74 19.02 7.92
C ALA A 312 16.96 18.77 7.01
N ASP A 313 17.48 17.53 6.96
CA ASP A 313 18.67 17.20 6.17
C ASP A 313 18.41 17.06 4.66
N ILE A 314 17.16 16.81 4.27
CA ILE A 314 16.75 16.82 2.86
C ILE A 314 16.60 18.27 2.34
N GLU A 315 16.33 19.23 3.22
CA GLU A 315 16.22 20.64 2.84
C GLU A 315 17.60 21.30 2.68
N SER A 316 18.57 21.01 3.55
CA SER A 316 19.94 21.55 3.43
C SER A 316 20.72 21.00 2.23
N SER A 317 20.59 19.70 1.93
CA SER A 317 21.32 19.09 0.80
C SER A 317 20.75 19.42 -0.58
N LEU A 318 19.54 19.99 -0.65
CA LEU A 318 18.92 20.44 -1.90
C LEU A 318 19.31 21.88 -2.25
N ASP A 319 19.59 22.72 -1.25
CA ASP A 319 20.06 24.10 -1.42
C ASP A 319 21.55 24.16 -1.79
N ASP A 320 22.38 23.23 -1.29
CA ASP A 320 23.81 23.17 -1.65
C ASP A 320 24.09 22.70 -3.09
N LEU A 321 23.12 22.08 -3.77
CA LEU A 321 23.28 21.53 -5.12
C LEU A 321 22.77 22.47 -6.23
N PHE A 322 22.03 23.53 -5.87
CA PHE A 322 21.59 24.57 -6.79
C PHE A 322 21.95 25.92 -6.18
N GLY A 323 23.17 26.36 -6.51
CA GLY A 323 23.83 27.52 -5.90
C GLY A 323 22.94 28.75 -5.72
N SER A 324 23.22 29.47 -4.63
CA SER A 324 22.76 30.82 -4.38
C SER A 324 23.02 31.71 -5.59
N ASP A 325 21.98 31.94 -6.40
CA ASP A 325 21.95 33.02 -7.39
C ASP A 325 21.84 34.35 -6.62
N ASP A 326 22.97 34.83 -6.10
CA ASP A 326 23.20 36.21 -5.67
C ASP A 326 23.18 37.14 -6.91
N LEU A 327 21.99 37.41 -7.45
CA LEU A 327 21.86 38.30 -8.61
C LEU A 327 20.64 39.23 -8.59
N THR A 328 20.11 39.54 -7.41
CA THR A 328 18.99 40.50 -7.28
C THR A 328 19.18 41.56 -6.19
N ASP A 329 20.40 42.03 -5.92
CA ASP A 329 20.62 43.18 -5.02
C ASP A 329 21.16 44.46 -5.70
N ASP A 330 21.35 44.49 -7.02
CA ASP A 330 21.89 45.66 -7.74
C ASP A 330 20.85 46.45 -8.56
N LEU A 331 19.55 46.31 -8.30
CA LEU A 331 18.48 47.05 -9.00
C LEU A 331 17.73 48.09 -8.15
N PHE A 332 18.17 48.33 -6.92
CA PHE A 332 17.63 49.37 -6.03
C PHE A 332 18.75 50.15 -5.30
N SER A 333 19.74 50.64 -6.05
CA SER A 333 20.55 51.81 -5.68
C SER A 333 20.72 52.74 -6.87
#